data_AF-A0A087U0H1-F1
#
_entry.id   AF-A0A087U0H1-F1
#
_cell.length_a   1.000
_cell.length_b   1.000
_cell.length_c   1.000
_cell.angle_alpha   90.00
_cell.angle_beta   90.00
_cell.angle_gamma   90.00
#
_symmetry.space_group_name_H-M   'P 1'
#
loop_
_entity.id
_entity.type
_entity.pdbx_description
1 polymer ?
#
loop_
_entity_poly.entity_id
_entity_poly.type
_entity_poly.pdbx_seq_one_letter_code
_entity_poly.pdbx_strand_id
1 'polypeptide(L)' 'MLPVKAFLGATRKFTTSALRRSGDHGHHSSHIGSNLPFDITNRYKLSLYFMLFFGSGFSLPFILVRHHLTK' A
#
# COMPACT_ATOMS: atom_id res chain seq x y z
N MET A 1 -40.94 20.13 -1.15
CA MET A 1 -39.68 20.12 -1.95
C MET A 1 -38.50 19.88 -1.01
N LEU A 2 -38.26 18.63 -0.62
CA LEU A 2 -37.20 18.30 0.34
C LEU A 2 -36.57 16.90 0.06
N PRO A 3 -35.74 16.76 -1.00
CA PRO A 3 -34.80 15.63 -0.99
C PRO A 3 -33.39 15.95 -1.51
N VAL A 4 -33.04 17.21 -1.81
CA VAL A 4 -31.71 17.51 -2.38
C VAL A 4 -30.62 17.62 -1.29
N LYS A 5 -30.94 18.20 -0.13
CA LYS A 5 -29.96 18.46 0.93
C LYS A 5 -29.49 17.19 1.66
N ALA A 6 -30.38 16.22 1.86
CA ALA A 6 -30.04 14.95 2.50
C ALA A 6 -29.15 14.07 1.60
N PHE A 7 -29.43 14.04 0.29
CA PHE A 7 -28.63 13.31 -0.69
C PHE A 7 -27.22 13.90 -0.86
N LEU A 8 -27.09 15.23 -0.84
CA LEU A 8 -25.79 15.91 -0.86
C LEU A 8 -24.92 15.63 0.39
N GLY A 9 -25.55 15.37 1.53
CA GLY A 9 -24.85 15.00 2.77
C GLY A 9 -24.29 13.58 2.74
N ALA A 10 -24.96 12.66 2.05
CA ALA A 10 -24.55 11.27 1.93
C ALA A 10 -23.35 11.09 0.96
N THR A 11 -23.30 11.84 -0.14
CA THR A 11 -22.18 11.79 -1.10
C THR A 11 -20.88 12.35 -0.53
N ARG A 12 -20.94 13.37 0.35
CA ARG A 12 -19.75 13.88 1.07
C ARG A 12 -19.15 12.89 2.08
N LYS A 13 -19.89 11.87 2.50
CA LYS A 13 -19.44 10.89 3.49
C LYS A 13 -18.73 9.67 2.88
N PHE A 14 -18.88 9.45 1.56
CA PHE A 14 -18.33 8.27 0.91
C PHE A 14 -16.82 8.39 0.59
N THR A 15 -16.30 9.61 0.45
CA THR A 15 -14.87 9.86 0.12
C THR A 15 -13.99 10.13 1.36
N THR A 16 -14.58 10.22 2.55
CA THR A 16 -13.91 10.64 3.80
C THR A 16 -13.95 9.55 4.87
N SER A 17 -13.91 8.28 4.49
CA SER A 17 -13.57 7.18 5.42
C SER A 17 -12.05 7.04 5.61
N ALA A 18 -11.28 8.11 5.41
CA ALA A 18 -9.87 8.17 5.77
C ALA A 18 -9.73 8.13 7.29
N LEU A 19 -9.30 6.98 7.81
CA LEU A 19 -8.77 6.75 9.15
C LEU A 19 -9.57 7.36 10.30
N ARG A 20 -10.57 6.62 10.79
CA ARG A 20 -10.79 6.61 12.24
C ARG A 20 -9.56 5.94 12.86
N ARG A 21 -8.61 6.72 13.37
CA ARG A 21 -7.66 6.25 14.39
C ARG A 21 -8.51 5.85 15.60
N SER A 22 -8.98 4.60 15.61
CA SER A 22 -9.45 3.99 16.84
C SER A 22 -8.25 3.99 17.78
N GLY A 23 -8.42 4.65 18.93
CA GLY A 23 -7.54 4.39 20.04
C GLY A 23 -7.55 2.90 20.35
N ASP A 24 -6.42 2.47 20.92
CA ASP A 24 -6.29 1.44 21.95
C ASP A 24 -5.22 0.38 21.64
N HIS A 25 -4.20 0.43 22.50
CA HIS A 25 -3.30 -0.63 22.97
C HIS A 25 -2.58 -1.54 21.96
N GLY A 26 -1.35 -1.15 21.62
CA GLY A 26 -0.31 -2.09 21.23
C GLY A 26 0.78 -1.47 20.35
N HIS A 27 1.83 -0.90 20.96
CA HIS A 27 3.15 -0.62 20.36
C HIS A 27 3.27 -0.14 18.89
N HIS A 28 2.22 0.42 18.28
CA HIS A 28 2.28 0.96 16.92
C HIS A 28 2.55 2.44 17.02
N SER A 29 3.79 2.80 16.67
CA SER A 29 4.25 4.17 16.64
C SER A 29 3.32 4.99 15.73
N SER A 30 2.86 6.16 16.15
CA SER A 30 1.83 6.95 15.45
C SER A 30 2.29 7.60 14.14
N HIS A 31 3.37 7.10 13.54
CA HIS A 31 4.04 7.65 12.37
C HIS A 31 3.40 7.10 11.09
N ILE A 32 3.32 7.93 10.05
CA ILE A 32 2.90 7.50 8.71
C ILE A 32 3.86 6.40 8.25
N GLY A 33 3.34 5.21 7.92
CA GLY A 33 4.14 4.04 7.53
C GLY A 33 4.50 3.07 8.65
N SER A 34 4.12 3.34 9.89
CA SER A 34 4.29 2.41 11.03
C SER A 34 3.50 1.11 10.91
N ASN A 35 2.45 1.10 10.08
CA ASN A 35 1.59 -0.05 9.81
C ASN A 35 2.12 -0.94 8.67
N LEU A 36 3.29 -0.62 8.11
CA LEU A 36 3.91 -1.40 7.05
C LEU A 36 4.86 -2.43 7.66
N PRO A 37 4.95 -3.64 7.08
CA PRO A 37 5.87 -4.68 7.54
C PRO A 37 7.34 -4.39 7.14
N PHE A 38 7.66 -3.19 6.65
CA PHE A 38 9.00 -2.76 6.28
C PHE A 38 9.19 -1.28 6.59
N ASP A 39 10.43 -0.91 6.88
CA ASP A 39 10.80 0.45 7.24
C ASP A 39 10.85 1.36 5.99
N ILE A 40 10.30 2.57 6.11
CA ILE A 40 10.27 3.60 5.07
C ILE A 40 11.14 4.83 5.43
N THR A 41 11.82 4.82 6.58
CA THR A 41 12.63 5.98 7.02
C THR A 41 13.79 6.29 6.08
N ASN A 42 14.44 5.26 5.51
CA ASN A 42 15.57 5.41 4.61
C ASN A 42 15.16 5.20 3.15
N ARG A 43 15.11 6.29 2.39
CA ARG A 43 14.76 6.29 0.96
C ARG A 43 15.63 5.37 0.10
N TYR A 44 16.92 5.22 0.42
CA TYR A 44 17.82 4.37 -0.36
C TYR A 44 17.55 2.88 -0.10
N LYS A 45 17.31 2.52 1.17
CA LYS A 45 16.93 1.15 1.53
C LYS A 45 15.58 0.77 0.92
N LEU A 46 14.60 1.68 0.99
CA LEU A 46 13.27 1.47 0.43
C LEU A 46 13.34 1.21 -1.09
N SER A 47 14.07 2.05 -1.83
CA SER A 47 14.23 1.87 -3.29
C SER A 47 14.91 0.55 -3.64
N LEU A 48 15.95 0.16 -2.89
CA LEU A 48 16.63 -1.11 -3.10
C LEU A 48 15.67 -2.29 -2.86
N TYR A 49 14.90 -2.27 -1.78
CA TYR A 49 13.90 -3.32 -1.51
C TYR A 49 12.81 -3.37 -2.58
N PHE A 50 12.36 -2.22 -3.08
CA PHE A 50 11.45 -2.15 -4.21
C PHE A 50 12.05 -2.82 -5.46
N MET A 51 13.28 -2.46 -5.83
CA MET A 51 13.96 -3.02 -6.99
C MET A 51 14.15 -4.54 -6.87
N LEU A 52 14.55 -5.03 -5.70
CA LEU A 52 14.76 -6.47 -5.49
C LEU A 52 13.45 -7.24 -5.51
N PHE A 53 12.41 -6.75 -4.82
CA PHE A 53 11.11 -7.42 -4.76
C PHE A 53 10.44 -7.50 -6.13
N PHE A 54 10.30 -6.36 -6.82
CA PHE A 54 9.67 -6.35 -8.14
C PHE A 54 10.58 -6.91 -9.23
N GLY A 55 11.89 -6.66 -9.16
CA GLY A 55 12.86 -7.16 -10.13
C GLY A 55 13.00 -8.68 -10.10
N SER A 56 12.99 -9.29 -8.90
CA SER A 56 13.00 -10.76 -8.79
C SER A 56 11.73 -11.40 -9.37
N GLY A 57 10.55 -10.88 -8.99
CA GLY A 57 9.28 -11.37 -9.55
C GLY A 57 9.19 -11.19 -11.06
N PHE A 58 9.65 -10.05 -11.57
CA PHE A 58 9.62 -9.74 -13.01
C PHE A 58 10.63 -10.58 -13.81
N SER A 59 11.82 -10.85 -13.26
CA SER A 59 12.86 -11.60 -13.99
C SER A 59 12.59 -13.11 -14.07
N LEU A 60 11.77 -13.67 -13.17
CA LEU A 60 11.51 -15.11 -13.08
C LEU A 60 11.02 -15.76 -14.39
N PRO A 61 9.97 -15.24 -15.08
CA PRO A 61 9.50 -15.83 -16.34
C PRO A 61 10.58 -15.87 -17.42
N PHE A 62 11.42 -14.83 -17.52
CA PHE A 62 12.49 -14.76 -18.52
C PHE A 62 13.59 -15.79 -18.25
N ILE A 63 13.97 -15.95 -16.99
CA ILE A 63 14.95 -16.97 -16.59
C ILE A 63 14.39 -18.38 -16.86
N LEU A 64 13.11 -18.61 -16.57
CA LEU A 64 12.46 -19.90 -16.83
C LEU A 64 12.44 -20.23 -18.33
N VAL A 65 12.03 -19.27 -19.17
CA VAL A 65 12.04 -19.42 -20.63
C VAL A 65 13.46 -19.67 -21.13
N ARG A 66 14.44 -18.86 -20.70
CA ARG A 66 15.85 -19.08 -21.04
C ARG A 66 16.30 -20.50 -20.68
N HIS A 67 15.99 -20.95 -19.47
CA HIS A 67 16.33 -22.29 -19.01
C HIS A 67 15.67 -23.37 -19.87
N HIS A 68 14.41 -23.20 -20.27
CA HIS A 68 13.72 -24.13 -21.16
C HIS A 68 14.29 -24.16 -22.58
N LEU A 69 14.77 -23.02 -23.09
CA LEU A 69 15.36 -22.94 -24.44
C LEU A 69 16.78 -23.50 -24.51
N THR A 70 17.51 -23.54 -23.39
CA THR A 70 18.86 -24.12 -23.29
C THR A 70 18.87 -25.55 -22.74
N LYS A 71 17.68 -26.16 -22.62
CA LYS A 71 17.50 -27.55 -22.20
C LYS A 71 17.55 -28.47 -23.41
#